data_AF-V6L4P3-F1
#
_entry.id   AF-V6L4P3-F1
#
_cell.length_a   1.000
_cell.length_b   1.000
_cell.length_c   1.000
_cell.angle_alpha   90.00
_cell.angle_beta   90.00
_cell.angle_gamma   90.00
#
_symmetry.space_group_name_H-M   'P 1'
#
loop_
_entity.id
_entity.type
_entity.pdbx_description
1 polymer ?
#
loop_
_entity_poly.entity_id
_entity_poly.type
_entity_poly.pdbx_seq_one_letter_code
_entity_poly.pdbx_strand_id
1 'polypeptide(L)'
;MESDGQLELYDRLAARLKEAHTRVRTLQVPEGVRVALARKLLVITAASKHGPAAAERRLGRLMTDIDEGRFPDERGGERGAEDAGERRDGSADGTS
;
A
#
# COMPACT_ATOMS: atom_id res chain seq x y z
N MET A 1 27.10 -21.43 3.62
CA MET A 1 26.72 -20.14 4.24
C MET A 1 25.72 -19.46 3.30
N GLU A 2 24.42 -19.72 3.47
CA GLU A 2 23.31 -19.02 2.80
C GLU A 2 22.44 -18.24 3.81
N SER A 3 22.90 -18.19 5.07
CA SER A 3 22.20 -17.54 6.18
C SER A 3 22.39 -16.02 6.21
N ASP A 4 23.52 -15.52 5.71
CA ASP A 4 23.88 -14.10 5.83
C ASP A 4 22.98 -13.20 4.98
N GLY A 5 22.73 -13.59 3.72
CA GLY A 5 21.86 -12.83 2.81
C GLY A 5 20.37 -12.85 3.20
N GLN A 6 19.89 -13.90 3.87
CA GLN A 6 18.52 -13.92 4.40
C GLN A 6 18.36 -13.04 5.64
N LEU A 7 19.38 -12.99 6.50
CA LEU A 7 19.40 -12.10 7.66
C LEU A 7 19.41 -10.63 7.24
N GLU A 8 20.23 -10.25 6.26
CA GLU A 8 20.23 -8.89 5.71
C GLU A 8 18.89 -8.50 5.09
N LEU A 9 18.24 -9.41 4.35
CA LEU A 9 16.90 -9.15 3.81
C LEU A 9 15.86 -8.96 4.92
N TYR A 10 15.94 -9.76 5.98
CA TYR A 10 15.03 -9.65 7.11
C TYR A 10 15.24 -8.32 7.87
N ASP A 11 16.49 -7.89 8.05
CA ASP A 11 16.84 -6.64 8.73
C ASP A 11 16.38 -5.41 7.92
N ARG A 12 16.65 -5.39 6.61
CA ARG A 12 16.16 -4.34 5.70
C ARG A 12 14.63 -4.28 5.69
N LEU A 13 13.97 -5.43 5.68
CA LEU A 13 12.51 -5.50 5.74
C LEU A 13 11.96 -4.99 7.07
N ALA A 14 12.60 -5.34 8.19
CA ALA A 14 12.22 -4.86 9.51
C ALA A 14 12.37 -3.34 9.62
N ALA A 15 13.46 -2.78 9.09
CA ALA A 15 13.67 -1.33 9.02
C ALA A 15 12.57 -0.63 8.21
N ARG A 16 12.22 -1.16 7.03
CA ARG A 16 11.12 -0.63 6.21
C ARG A 16 9.76 -0.74 6.90
N LEU A 17 9.46 -1.84 7.59
CA LEU A 17 8.22 -1.99 8.34
C LEU A 17 8.12 -0.94 9.45
N LYS A 18 9.21 -0.67 10.16
CA LYS A 18 9.28 0.38 11.19
C LYS A 18 9.02 1.77 10.60
N GLU A 19 9.61 2.08 9.45
CA GLU A 19 9.35 3.33 8.75
C GLU A 19 7.87 3.45 8.35
N ALA A 20 7.29 2.38 7.80
CA ALA A 20 5.88 2.37 7.40
C ALA A 20 4.93 2.57 8.59
N HIS A 21 5.21 1.92 9.73
CA HIS A 21 4.46 2.15 10.97
C HIS A 21 4.55 3.60 11.46
N THR A 22 5.74 4.20 11.35
CA THR A 22 5.95 5.60 11.74
C THR A 22 5.15 6.53 10.83
N ARG A 23 5.23 6.35 9.51
CA ARG A 23 4.48 7.16 8.54
C ARG A 23 2.97 7.06 8.77
N VAL A 24 2.42 5.85 8.92
CA VAL A 24 0.98 5.67 9.18
C VAL A 24 0.54 6.37 10.48
N ARG A 25 1.41 6.38 11.50
CA ARG A 25 1.14 7.08 12.78
C ARG A 25 1.18 8.60 12.64
N THR A 26 2.07 9.15 11.82
CA THR A 26 2.17 10.59 11.57
C THR A 26 1.19 11.11 10.53
N LEU A 27 0.58 10.22 9.75
CA LEU A 27 -0.36 10.56 8.68
C LEU A 27 -1.67 11.09 9.26
N GLN A 28 -2.07 12.29 8.85
CA GLN A 28 -3.32 12.94 9.25
C GLN A 28 -4.49 12.47 8.39
N VAL A 29 -4.86 11.20 8.51
CA VAL A 29 -6.04 10.59 7.86
C VAL A 29 -7.17 10.33 8.86
N PRO A 30 -8.39 9.98 8.41
CA PRO A 30 -9.45 9.51 9.31
C PRO A 30 -9.04 8.27 10.11
N GLU A 31 -9.68 8.06 11.27
CA GLU A 31 -9.34 6.92 12.12
C GLU A 31 -9.62 5.56 11.46
N GLY A 32 -10.72 5.42 10.71
CA GLY A 32 -11.02 4.17 10.00
C GLY A 32 -9.96 3.84 8.95
N VAL A 33 -9.44 4.85 8.25
CA VAL A 33 -8.32 4.70 7.32
C VAL A 33 -7.03 4.30 8.04
N ARG A 34 -6.69 4.97 9.16
CA ARG A 34 -5.52 4.59 9.99
C ARG A 34 -5.59 3.14 10.44
N VAL A 35 -6.76 2.69 10.93
CA VAL A 35 -6.98 1.31 11.37
C VAL A 35 -6.87 0.32 10.21
N ALA A 36 -7.40 0.65 9.03
CA ALA A 36 -7.26 -0.18 7.83
C ALA A 36 -5.80 -0.32 7.38
N LEU A 37 -5.03 0.78 7.38
CA LEU A 37 -3.60 0.78 7.08
C LEU A 37 -2.81 -0.05 8.11
N ALA A 38 -3.09 0.12 9.39
CA ALA A 38 -2.46 -0.65 10.46
C ALA A 38 -2.74 -2.16 10.33
N ARG A 39 -3.99 -2.55 9.99
CA ARG A 39 -4.35 -3.94 9.70
C ARG A 39 -3.56 -4.50 8.52
N LYS A 40 -3.42 -3.74 7.42
CA LYS A 40 -2.60 -4.17 6.28
C LYS A 40 -1.14 -4.38 6.67
N LEU A 41 -0.55 -3.49 7.47
CA LEU A 41 0.82 -3.65 7.98
C LEU A 41 1.00 -4.94 8.81
N LEU A 42 0.01 -5.29 9.64
CA LEU A 42 0.04 -6.53 10.41
C LEU A 42 0.04 -7.77 9.51
N VAL A 43 -0.78 -7.79 8.45
CA VAL A 43 -0.81 -8.90 7.48
C VAL A 43 0.53 -9.04 6.75
N ILE A 44 1.16 -7.93 6.38
CA ILE A 44 2.48 -7.92 5.73
C ILE A 44 3.55 -8.45 6.70
N THR A 45 3.51 -8.03 7.96
CA THR A 45 4.43 -8.51 9.01
C THR A 45 4.24 -10.00 9.33
N ALA A 46 3.01 -10.50 9.25
CA ALA A 46 2.78 -11.95 9.36
C ALA A 46 3.37 -12.70 8.16
N ALA A 47 3.22 -12.16 6.94
CA ALA A 47 3.77 -12.75 5.74
C ALA A 47 5.31 -12.73 5.70
N SER A 48 5.97 -11.75 6.31
CA SER A 48 7.43 -11.66 6.32
C SER A 48 8.09 -12.85 7.01
N LYS A 49 7.42 -13.47 7.99
CA LYS A 49 7.90 -14.66 8.70
C LYS A 49 8.07 -15.88 7.80
N HIS A 50 7.28 -15.97 6.72
CA HIS A 50 7.27 -17.10 5.80
C HIS A 50 7.86 -16.76 4.43
N GLY A 51 7.94 -15.48 4.08
CA GLY A 51 8.39 -15.03 2.77
C GLY A 51 8.76 -13.54 2.77
N PRO A 52 10.00 -13.19 3.15
CA PRO A 52 10.44 -11.79 3.21
C PRO A 52 10.33 -11.08 1.84
N ALA A 53 10.64 -11.78 0.74
CA ALA A 53 10.51 -11.22 -0.61
C ALA A 53 9.05 -10.89 -0.99
N ALA A 54 8.08 -11.71 -0.56
CA ALA A 54 6.66 -11.45 -0.82
C ALA A 54 6.14 -10.29 0.06
N ALA A 55 6.60 -10.23 1.31
CA ALA A 55 6.29 -9.13 2.20
C ALA A 55 6.86 -7.80 1.70
N GLU A 56 8.09 -7.78 1.18
CA GLU A 56 8.72 -6.57 0.64
C GLU A 56 7.92 -6.01 -0.54
N ARG A 57 7.51 -6.86 -1.50
CA ARG A 57 6.67 -6.41 -2.63
C ARG A 57 5.35 -5.81 -2.18
N ARG A 58 4.69 -6.42 -1.19
CA ARG A 58 3.43 -5.92 -0.62
C ARG A 58 3.63 -4.61 0.15
N LEU A 59 4.73 -4.49 0.89
CA LEU A 59 5.09 -3.28 1.62
C LEU A 59 5.40 -2.12 0.67
N GLY A 60 6.14 -2.39 -0.41
CA GLY A 60 6.41 -1.40 -1.46
C GLY A 60 5.13 -0.84 -2.06
N ARG A 61 4.19 -1.73 -2.45
CA ARG A 61 2.89 -1.29 -2.98
C ARG A 61 2.10 -0.44 -1.98
N LEU A 62 2.06 -0.85 -0.71
CA LEU A 62 1.38 -0.10 0.33
C LEU A 62 2.00 1.29 0.55
N MET A 63 3.33 1.40 0.50
CA MET A 63 4.01 2.70 0.62
C MET A 63 3.70 3.60 -0.57
N THR A 64 3.67 3.06 -1.80
CA THR A 64 3.26 3.80 -3.00
C THR A 64 1.82 4.28 -2.89
N ASP A 65 0.89 3.40 -2.49
CA ASP A 65 -0.52 3.77 -2.31
C ASP A 65 -0.67 4.90 -1.26
N ILE A 66 0.11 4.88 -0.18
CA ILE A 66 0.13 5.95 0.84
C ILE A 66 0.66 7.27 0.25
N ASP A 67 1.70 7.22 -0.58
CA ASP A 67 2.31 8.38 -1.24
C ASP A 67 1.36 9.00 -2.28
N GLU A 68 0.65 8.16 -3.04
CA GLU A 68 -0.40 8.57 -3.99
C GLU A 68 -1.71 9.00 -3.30
N GLY A 69 -1.83 8.87 -1.98
CA GLY A 69 -3.06 9.16 -1.23
C GLY A 69 -4.20 8.15 -1.49
N ARG A 70 -3.90 6.99 -2.10
CA ARG A 70 -4.86 5.91 -2.35
C ARG A 70 -5.03 5.06 -1.10
N PHE A 71 -5.89 5.53 -0.20
CA PHE A 71 -6.15 4.83 1.05
C PHE A 71 -7.18 3.70 0.89
N PRO A 72 -7.04 2.61 1.67
CA PRO A 72 -8.08 1.59 1.71
C PRO A 72 -9.39 2.16 2.27
N ASP A 73 -10.51 1.85 1.62
CA ASP A 73 -11.84 2.21 2.10
C ASP A 73 -12.13 1.55 3.45
N GLU A 74 -12.85 2.27 4.31
CA GLU A 74 -13.22 1.82 5.65
C GLU A 74 -14.07 0.53 5.61
N ARG A 75 -14.72 0.24 4.47
CA ARG A 75 -15.51 -0.97 4.20
C ARG A 75 -14.77 -2.00 3.35
N GLY A 76 -13.53 -2.29 3.72
CA GLY A 76 -12.88 -3.54 3.32
C GLY A 76 -11.92 -3.38 2.15
N GLY A 77 -10.83 -4.12 2.26
CA GLY A 77 -9.83 -4.22 1.22
C GLY A 77 -10.45 -4.64 -0.11
N GLU A 78 -9.73 -4.29 -1.18
CA GLU A 78 -10.05 -4.67 -2.56
C GLU A 78 -11.22 -3.89 -3.16
N ARG A 79 -10.93 -2.67 -3.64
CA ARG A 79 -11.44 -2.10 -4.91
C ARG A 79 -10.74 -0.76 -5.12
N GLY A 80 -9.62 -0.80 -5.82
CA GLY A 80 -8.85 0.38 -6.24
C GLY A 80 -8.23 0.21 -7.63
N ALA A 81 -8.76 -0.74 -8.40
CA ALA A 81 -8.69 -0.72 -9.85
C ALA A 81 -10.15 -0.52 -10.30
N GLU A 82 -10.35 0.18 -11.42
CA GLU A 82 -11.65 0.41 -12.05
C GLU A 82 -12.42 1.65 -11.54
N ASP A 83 -11.81 2.84 -11.63
CA ASP A 83 -12.56 4.06 -11.99
C ASP A 83 -11.65 5.00 -12.80
N ALA A 84 -11.28 4.55 -14.00
CA ALA A 84 -10.96 5.46 -15.09
C ALA A 84 -12.15 5.42 -16.04
N GLY A 85 -13.18 6.18 -15.70
CA GLY A 85 -14.36 6.41 -16.52
C GLY A 85 -13.99 7.15 -17.81
N GLU A 86 -13.58 6.40 -18.82
CA GLU A 86 -13.60 6.82 -20.22
C GLU A 86 -15.06 6.96 -20.67
N ARG A 87 -15.69 8.11 -20.37
CA ARG A 87 -16.87 8.60 -21.08
C ARG A 87 -16.93 10.12 -21.00
N ARG A 88 -16.54 10.80 -22.08
CA ARG A 88 -17.32 11.90 -22.69
C ARG A 88 -17.14 11.89 -24.20
N ASP A 89 -18.05 11.17 -24.83
CA ASP A 89 -18.53 11.45 -26.18
C ASP A 89 -19.29 12.79 -26.18
N GLY A 90 -19.09 13.60 -27.22
CA GLY A 90 -20.13 14.49 -27.77
C GLY A 90 -20.17 15.96 -27.33
N SER A 91 -19.54 16.85 -28.12
CA SER A 91 -20.14 18.13 -28.56
C SER A 91 -19.14 18.84 -29.48
N ALA A 92 -19.40 18.86 -30.80
CA ALA A 92 -20.24 19.82 -31.49
C ALA A 92 -19.38 20.96 -32.06
N ASP A 93 -19.08 20.89 -33.35
CA ASP A 93 -18.96 22.10 -34.16
C ASP A 93 -19.54 21.81 -35.54
N GLY A 94 -20.82 22.14 -35.66
CA GLY A 94 -21.40 22.52 -36.93
C GLY A 94 -21.48 24.03 -36.92
N THR A 95 -20.65 24.70 -37.72
CA THR A 95 -20.87 26.09 -38.07
C THR A 95 -20.48 26.34 -39.52
N SER A 96 -21.53 26.59 -40.31
CA SER A 96 -21.61 27.32 -41.60
C SER A 96 -21.09 26.68 -42.88
#